data_AF-A0A7V7ZGM8-F1
#
_entry.id   AF-A0A7V7ZGM8-F1
#
_cell.length_a   1.000
_cell.length_b   1.000
_cell.length_c   1.000
_cell.angle_alpha   90.00
_cell.angle_beta   90.00
_cell.angle_gamma   90.00
#
_symmetry.space_group_name_H-M   'P 1'
#
loop_
_entity.id
_entity.type
_entity.pdbx_description
1 polymer ?
#
loop_
_entity_poly.entity_id
_entity_poly.type
_entity_poly.pdbx_seq_one_letter_code
_entity_poly.pdbx_strand_id
1 'polypeptide(L)'
;MMRACLDRRKQGATPMRVMIKAALLVGVAAALGACGAQPAAAPAQPTAAAAAAPAAPAAGGVAQWSVSDLKQQIEQDKDLFVLDVRTPEEYTGDKHIAGSHLIPLDQLEQRLAEVPMDRQVACVCRSGNRSGQACALLAAKGYTKLANMQGGMKAWLDAGYAATN
;
A
#
# COMPACT_ATOMS: atom_id res chain seq x y z
N MET A 1 45.36 3.09 36.96
CA MET A 1 44.39 3.72 36.03
C MET A 1 43.03 3.06 36.26
N MET A 2 42.25 3.62 37.21
CA MET A 2 41.00 3.02 37.73
C MET A 2 39.79 3.89 37.33
N ARG A 3 38.78 3.20 36.78
CA ARG A 3 37.33 3.45 36.75
C ARG A 3 36.79 4.74 37.38
N ALA A 4 35.92 5.44 36.64
CA ALA A 4 34.57 5.88 37.06
C ALA A 4 33.97 6.70 35.88
N CYS A 5 32.87 6.28 35.24
CA CYS A 5 31.49 6.34 35.73
C CYS A 5 31.07 7.78 36.11
N LEU A 6 30.25 8.41 35.27
CA LEU A 6 28.92 8.94 35.61
C LEU A 6 28.50 10.04 34.63
N ASP A 7 27.49 9.69 33.84
CA ASP A 7 26.24 10.43 33.67
C ASP A 7 26.15 11.76 34.43
N ARG A 8 26.00 12.86 33.69
CA ARG A 8 25.47 14.10 34.26
C ARG A 8 24.48 14.74 33.31
N ARG A 9 23.26 14.22 33.37
CA ARG A 9 22.05 15.03 33.25
C ARG A 9 22.19 16.34 34.04
N LYS A 10 22.15 17.48 33.34
CA LYS A 10 21.71 18.80 33.81
C LYS A 10 20.91 19.39 32.65
N GLN A 11 19.58 19.40 32.64
CA GLN A 11 18.71 20.24 33.47
C GLN A 11 19.23 21.67 33.63
N GLY A 12 18.78 22.55 32.75
CA GLY A 12 18.54 23.97 32.98
C GLY A 12 17.29 24.33 32.18
N ALA A 13 16.11 24.41 32.79
CA ALA A 13 15.59 25.60 33.47
C ALA A 13 15.36 26.78 32.49
N THR A 14 14.07 26.94 32.13
CA THR A 14 13.30 28.10 31.64
C THR A 14 13.64 29.46 32.28
N PRO A 15 12.99 30.61 31.92
CA PRO A 15 12.08 30.92 30.81
C PRO A 15 12.39 32.27 30.11
N MET A 16 11.96 32.47 28.85
CA MET A 16 11.84 33.83 28.30
C MET A 16 10.47 34.06 27.67
N ARG A 17 9.66 34.80 28.44
CA ARG A 17 8.41 35.44 28.04
C ARG A 17 8.66 36.37 26.85
N VAL A 18 8.05 36.08 25.70
CA VAL A 18 7.87 37.08 24.65
C VAL A 18 6.40 37.11 24.28
N MET A 19 5.77 38.20 24.73
CA MET A 19 4.42 38.61 24.39
C MET A 19 4.37 38.93 22.89
N ILE A 20 3.44 38.33 22.15
CA ILE A 20 3.03 38.84 20.83
C ILE A 20 1.54 39.14 20.90
N LYS A 21 1.25 40.33 20.36
CA LYS A 21 0.09 41.18 20.61
C LYS A 21 -1.16 40.69 19.90
N ALA A 22 -2.28 41.00 20.55
CA ALA A 22 -3.64 40.95 20.07
C ALA A 22 -3.81 41.44 18.62
N ALA A 23 -4.52 40.64 17.82
CA ALA A 23 -5.18 41.09 16.60
C ALA A 23 -6.69 40.86 16.76
N LEU A 24 -7.41 41.98 16.72
CA LEU A 24 -8.86 42.09 16.71
C LEU A 24 -9.45 41.35 15.51
N LEU A 25 -10.46 40.50 15.70
CA LEU A 25 -11.32 40.01 14.62
C LEU A 25 -12.73 40.57 14.80
N VAL A 26 -13.07 41.46 13.88
CA VAL A 26 -14.40 41.98 13.56
C VAL A 26 -15.18 40.92 12.77
N GLY A 27 -16.49 40.83 12.99
CA GLY A 27 -17.45 40.48 11.93
C GLY A 27 -18.38 39.31 12.24
N VAL A 28 -19.58 39.65 12.72
CA VAL A 28 -20.73 38.73 12.89
C VAL A 28 -21.52 38.62 11.58
N ALA A 29 -21.84 37.35 11.26
CA ALA A 29 -22.90 36.75 10.45
C ALA A 29 -23.84 37.58 9.55
N ALA A 30 -24.02 37.10 8.30
CA ALA A 30 -25.32 37.02 7.63
C ALA A 30 -25.30 35.94 6.53
N ALA A 31 -26.13 34.91 6.70
CA ALA A 31 -26.42 33.87 5.70
C ALA A 31 -27.70 34.23 4.94
N LEU A 32 -27.78 33.95 3.63
CA LEU A 32 -29.02 33.79 2.87
C LEU A 32 -28.75 33.10 1.52
N GLY A 33 -29.37 31.93 1.31
CA GLY A 33 -29.96 31.56 0.02
C GLY A 33 -29.10 30.80 -1.00
N ALA A 34 -29.13 29.47 -0.92
CA ALA A 34 -28.80 28.57 -2.02
C ALA A 34 -30.09 28.19 -2.79
N CYS A 35 -29.99 28.07 -4.12
CA CYS A 35 -30.90 27.29 -4.96
C CYS A 35 -30.04 26.49 -5.96
N GLY A 36 -30.18 25.16 -5.97
CA GLY A 36 -29.64 24.28 -7.03
C GLY A 36 -28.84 23.05 -6.58
N ALA A 37 -29.44 22.16 -5.79
CA ALA A 37 -29.07 20.75 -5.64
C ALA A 37 -29.79 19.94 -6.76
N GLN A 38 -29.37 18.79 -7.32
CA GLN A 38 -28.40 17.69 -7.07
C GLN A 38 -28.50 16.76 -8.35
N PRO A 39 -27.90 15.54 -8.47
CA PRO A 39 -26.71 14.92 -7.86
C PRO A 39 -25.79 14.18 -8.87
N ALA A 40 -24.58 13.80 -8.46
CA ALA A 40 -23.92 12.59 -8.98
C ALA A 40 -23.38 11.82 -7.77
N ALA A 41 -23.93 10.63 -7.60
CA ALA A 41 -23.83 9.81 -6.42
C ALA A 41 -22.42 9.25 -6.18
N ALA A 42 -22.03 9.26 -4.91
CA ALA A 42 -20.97 8.45 -4.35
C ALA A 42 -21.35 6.94 -4.39
N PRO A 43 -20.42 6.05 -3.99
CA PRO A 43 -20.34 5.73 -2.57
C PRO A 43 -18.89 5.82 -2.05
N ALA A 44 -18.69 6.58 -0.98
CA ALA A 44 -18.51 6.03 0.38
C ALA A 44 -17.16 5.33 0.57
N GLN A 45 -16.11 6.11 0.81
CA GLN A 45 -14.94 5.62 1.54
C GLN A 45 -15.38 5.41 3.01
N PRO A 46 -15.30 4.19 3.57
CA PRO A 46 -15.59 3.98 4.98
C PRO A 46 -14.52 4.65 5.83
N THR A 47 -15.00 5.43 6.80
CA THR A 47 -14.23 6.11 7.84
C THR A 47 -13.85 5.15 8.98
N ALA A 48 -12.69 5.45 9.59
CA ALA A 48 -12.31 5.21 10.97
C ALA A 48 -11.85 3.80 11.42
N ALA A 49 -10.59 3.77 11.89
CA ALA A 49 -10.09 3.16 13.12
C ALA A 49 -10.63 1.78 13.54
N ALA A 50 -9.78 0.75 13.45
CA ALA A 50 -9.51 -0.22 14.53
C ALA A 50 -8.54 -1.30 14.04
N ALA A 51 -7.76 -1.82 14.98
CA ALA A 51 -6.84 -2.92 14.80
C ALA A 51 -7.50 -4.18 14.20
N ALA A 52 -6.93 -4.67 13.11
CA ALA A 52 -6.79 -6.08 12.75
C ALA A 52 -6.03 -6.11 11.42
N ALA A 53 -5.04 -6.98 11.27
CA ALA A 53 -4.60 -7.40 9.94
C ALA A 53 -5.86 -7.71 9.11
N PRO A 54 -5.95 -7.32 7.81
CA PRO A 54 -7.05 -7.80 7.01
C PRO A 54 -6.91 -9.32 7.01
N ALA A 55 -7.81 -9.99 7.72
CA ALA A 55 -7.91 -11.43 7.72
C ALA A 55 -7.97 -11.83 6.25
N ALA A 56 -7.02 -12.66 5.82
CA ALA A 56 -7.00 -13.26 4.49
C ALA A 56 -8.45 -13.65 4.12
N PRO A 57 -8.98 -13.22 2.96
CA PRO A 57 -10.37 -13.51 2.65
C PRO A 57 -10.53 -15.03 2.56
N ALA A 58 -11.35 -15.57 3.45
CA ALA A 58 -11.85 -16.91 3.34
C ALA A 58 -12.79 -16.97 2.13
N ALA A 59 -12.64 -18.04 1.33
CA ALA A 59 -13.44 -18.43 0.18
C ALA A 59 -13.15 -17.73 -1.17
N GLY A 60 -12.29 -18.38 -1.96
CA GLY A 60 -12.48 -18.57 -3.40
C GLY A 60 -12.55 -17.33 -4.29
N GLY A 61 -11.88 -16.24 -3.92
CA GLY A 61 -11.88 -15.00 -4.68
C GLY A 61 -10.52 -14.30 -4.71
N VAL A 62 -10.29 -13.51 -5.74
CA VAL A 62 -9.09 -12.65 -5.87
C VAL A 62 -9.34 -11.35 -5.11
N ALA A 63 -8.59 -11.11 -4.03
CA ALA A 63 -8.64 -9.83 -3.32
C ALA A 63 -8.13 -8.70 -4.23
N GLN A 64 -8.76 -7.53 -4.18
CA GLN A 64 -8.27 -6.35 -4.89
C GLN A 64 -7.62 -5.41 -3.88
N TRP A 65 -6.29 -5.27 -3.94
CA TRP A 65 -5.52 -4.43 -3.04
C TRP A 65 -5.15 -3.11 -3.70
N SER A 66 -5.20 -2.03 -2.93
CA SER A 66 -4.57 -0.78 -3.32
C SER A 66 -3.05 -0.88 -3.21
N VAL A 67 -2.33 0.10 -3.79
CA VAL A 67 -0.87 0.19 -3.64
C VAL A 67 -0.44 0.35 -2.19
N SER A 68 -1.23 1.07 -1.37
CA SER A 68 -0.96 1.22 0.05
C SER A 68 -1.17 -0.07 0.83
N ASP A 69 -2.18 -0.87 0.47
CA ASP A 69 -2.43 -2.17 1.11
C ASP A 69 -1.28 -3.13 0.82
N LEU A 70 -0.81 -3.20 -0.44
CA LEU A 70 0.33 -4.04 -0.79
C LEU A 70 1.58 -3.60 -0.01
N LYS A 71 1.84 -2.30 0.06
CA LYS A 71 2.97 -1.74 0.83
C LYS A 71 2.89 -2.15 2.30
N GLN A 72 1.71 -2.03 2.91
CA GLN A 72 1.50 -2.45 4.30
C GLN A 72 1.71 -3.95 4.47
N GLN A 73 1.21 -4.77 3.55
CA GLN A 73 1.37 -6.22 3.62
C GLN A 73 2.84 -6.63 3.48
N ILE A 74 3.61 -5.99 2.59
CA ILE A 74 5.07 -6.24 2.46
C ILE A 74 5.81 -5.94 3.79
N GLU A 75 5.37 -4.93 4.55
CA GLU A 75 5.99 -4.58 5.83
C GLU A 75 5.56 -5.50 6.98
N GLN A 76 4.33 -6.00 6.95
CA GLN A 76 3.74 -6.81 8.02
C GLN A 76 4.02 -8.31 7.86
N ASP A 77 4.00 -8.80 6.62
CA ASP A 77 4.02 -10.21 6.28
C ASP A 77 5.25 -10.54 5.45
N LYS A 78 6.23 -11.15 6.11
CA LYS A 78 7.46 -11.61 5.47
C LYS A 78 7.25 -12.82 4.58
N ASP A 79 6.13 -13.53 4.77
CA ASP A 79 5.75 -14.69 3.96
C ASP A 79 4.87 -14.28 2.77
N LEU A 80 4.61 -12.99 2.54
CA LEU A 80 3.98 -12.54 1.31
C LEU A 80 4.85 -12.89 0.09
N PHE A 81 4.22 -13.48 -0.94
CA PHE A 81 4.86 -13.74 -2.22
C PHE A 81 4.37 -12.71 -3.25
N VAL A 82 5.25 -11.80 -3.66
CA VAL A 82 4.91 -10.81 -4.70
C VAL A 82 5.30 -11.37 -6.06
N LEU A 83 4.32 -11.62 -6.91
CA LEU A 83 4.48 -12.16 -8.26
C LEU A 83 4.38 -11.01 -9.28
N ASP A 84 5.47 -10.73 -9.99
CA ASP A 84 5.48 -9.80 -11.12
C ASP A 84 5.27 -10.56 -12.42
N VAL A 85 4.18 -10.25 -13.13
CA VAL A 85 3.79 -10.92 -14.39
C VAL A 85 4.09 -10.12 -15.65
N ARG A 86 4.96 -9.10 -15.53
CA ARG A 86 5.47 -8.33 -16.68
C ARG A 86 6.46 -9.14 -17.51
N THR A 87 6.85 -8.56 -18.64
CA THR A 87 7.96 -9.11 -19.45
C THR A 87 9.29 -8.91 -18.73
N PRO A 88 10.31 -9.74 -19.00
CA PRO A 88 11.64 -9.56 -18.42
C PRO A 88 12.28 -8.22 -18.80
N GLU A 89 12.01 -7.73 -20.00
CA GLU A 89 12.50 -6.43 -20.50
C GLU A 89 11.92 -5.27 -19.67
N GLU A 90 10.62 -5.30 -19.36
CA GLU A 90 9.98 -4.32 -18.46
C GLU A 90 10.52 -4.44 -17.03
N TYR A 91 10.80 -5.64 -16.55
CA TYR A 91 11.25 -5.87 -15.17
C TYR A 91 12.68 -5.37 -14.91
N THR A 92 13.57 -5.51 -15.90
CA THR A 92 14.97 -5.06 -15.82
C THR A 92 15.18 -3.64 -16.35
N GLY A 93 14.35 -3.20 -17.30
CA GLY A 93 14.42 -1.86 -17.88
C GLY A 93 13.72 -0.79 -17.04
N ASP A 94 12.63 -1.15 -16.37
CA ASP A 94 11.97 -0.30 -15.37
C ASP A 94 12.28 -0.79 -13.95
N LYS A 95 11.89 0.01 -12.97
CA LYS A 95 11.94 -0.41 -11.58
C LYS A 95 10.90 -1.53 -11.30
N HIS A 96 11.17 -2.32 -10.26
CA HIS A 96 10.27 -3.35 -9.74
C HIS A 96 10.25 -3.33 -8.20
N ILE A 97 9.28 -4.01 -7.60
CA ILE A 97 9.18 -4.13 -6.14
C ILE A 97 10.31 -5.04 -5.64
N ALA A 98 11.03 -4.61 -4.61
CA ALA A 98 12.12 -5.40 -4.04
C ALA A 98 11.60 -6.75 -3.52
N GLY A 99 12.26 -7.85 -3.88
CA GLY A 99 11.83 -9.21 -3.52
C GLY A 99 10.65 -9.76 -4.33
N SER A 100 10.22 -9.06 -5.39
CA SER A 100 9.23 -9.61 -6.33
C SER A 100 9.83 -10.70 -7.21
N HIS A 101 9.05 -11.74 -7.47
CA HIS A 101 9.41 -12.85 -8.35
C HIS A 101 8.84 -12.62 -9.74
N LEU A 102 9.73 -12.54 -10.73
CA LEU A 102 9.33 -12.39 -12.13
C LEU A 102 8.90 -13.74 -12.73
N ILE A 103 7.62 -13.86 -13.09
CA ILE A 103 7.11 -14.94 -13.93
C ILE A 103 6.16 -14.31 -14.96
N PRO A 104 6.60 -14.14 -16.22
CA PRO A 104 5.77 -13.56 -17.27
C PRO A 104 4.44 -14.29 -17.42
N LEU A 105 3.37 -13.56 -17.72
CA LEU A 105 2.02 -14.13 -17.83
C LEU A 105 1.94 -15.31 -18.82
N ASP A 106 2.69 -15.24 -19.92
CA ASP A 106 2.81 -16.28 -20.95
C ASP A 106 3.48 -17.56 -20.44
N GLN A 107 4.32 -17.47 -19.41
CA GLN A 107 5.02 -18.60 -18.80
C GLN A 107 4.36 -19.09 -17.51
N LEU A 108 3.43 -18.32 -16.96
CA LEU A 108 2.83 -18.58 -15.65
C LEU A 108 2.20 -19.98 -15.58
N GLU A 109 1.50 -20.41 -16.62
CA GLU A 109 0.87 -21.75 -16.67
C GLU A 109 1.88 -22.90 -16.62
N GLN A 110 3.06 -22.70 -17.22
CA GLN A 110 4.12 -23.70 -17.26
C GLN A 110 4.96 -23.71 -15.98
N ARG A 111 5.04 -22.56 -15.29
CA ARG A 111 5.87 -22.33 -14.11
C ARG A 111 5.07 -22.25 -12.81
N LEU A 112 3.85 -22.82 -12.78
CA LEU A 112 3.00 -22.84 -11.59
C LEU A 112 3.69 -23.46 -10.36
N ALA A 113 4.60 -24.41 -10.57
CA ALA A 113 5.35 -25.06 -9.49
C ALA A 113 6.24 -24.08 -8.69
N GLU A 114 6.58 -22.91 -9.24
CA GLU A 114 7.37 -21.89 -8.55
C GLU A 114 6.51 -20.98 -7.67
N VAL A 115 5.18 -20.99 -7.86
CA VAL A 115 4.25 -20.15 -7.10
C VAL A 115 3.73 -20.95 -5.90
N PRO A 116 4.00 -20.52 -4.65
CA PRO A 116 3.58 -21.24 -3.45
C PRO A 116 2.05 -21.19 -3.29
N MET A 117 1.44 -22.34 -3.01
CA MET A 117 -0.01 -22.45 -2.77
C MET A 117 -0.41 -22.20 -1.31
N ASP A 118 0.53 -22.34 -0.38
CA ASP A 118 0.33 -22.21 1.07
C ASP A 118 0.40 -20.75 1.56
N ARG A 119 1.04 -19.87 0.77
CA ARG A 119 1.33 -18.47 1.09
C ARG A 119 0.34 -17.51 0.42
N GLN A 120 0.32 -16.27 0.89
CA GLN A 120 -0.43 -15.19 0.24
C GLN A 120 0.34 -14.74 -1.01
N VAL A 121 -0.32 -14.74 -2.17
CA VAL A 121 0.29 -14.35 -3.45
C VAL A 121 -0.33 -13.04 -3.93
N ALA A 122 0.50 -12.00 -4.02
CA ALA A 122 0.14 -10.71 -4.58
C ALA A 122 0.65 -10.58 -6.01
N CYS A 123 -0.24 -10.55 -6.99
CA CYS A 123 0.11 -10.38 -8.40
C CYS A 123 0.20 -8.89 -8.76
N VAL A 124 1.26 -8.55 -9.48
CA VAL A 124 1.60 -7.19 -9.91
C VAL A 124 1.92 -7.21 -11.40
N CYS A 125 1.45 -6.19 -12.13
CA CYS A 125 1.89 -5.94 -13.50
C CYS A 125 2.09 -4.43 -13.71
N ARG A 126 2.13 -3.95 -14.95
CA ARG A 126 2.30 -2.51 -15.24
C ARG A 126 1.13 -1.63 -14.75
N SER A 127 -0.12 -2.06 -14.96
CA SER A 127 -1.33 -1.24 -14.70
C SER A 127 -2.48 -1.94 -13.95
N GLY A 128 -2.39 -3.25 -13.73
CA GLY A 128 -3.42 -4.07 -13.05
C GLY A 128 -4.16 -5.08 -13.94
N ASN A 129 -4.11 -4.96 -15.27
CA ASN A 129 -4.88 -5.84 -16.18
C ASN A 129 -4.29 -7.26 -16.26
N ARG A 130 -3.01 -7.37 -16.61
CA ARG A 130 -2.30 -8.66 -16.71
C ARG A 130 -2.25 -9.41 -15.38
N SER A 131 -2.12 -8.68 -14.26
CA SER A 131 -2.12 -9.28 -12.91
C SER A 131 -3.50 -9.81 -12.53
N GLY A 132 -4.59 -9.15 -12.94
CA GLY A 132 -5.94 -9.70 -12.80
C GLY A 132 -6.13 -11.02 -13.55
N GLN A 133 -5.60 -11.13 -14.78
CA GLN A 133 -5.61 -12.38 -15.55
C GLN A 133 -4.77 -13.47 -14.87
N ALA A 134 -3.58 -13.12 -14.37
CA ALA A 134 -2.73 -14.04 -13.61
C ALA A 134 -3.44 -14.56 -12.35
N CYS A 135 -4.09 -13.68 -11.58
CA CYS A 135 -4.87 -14.10 -10.42
C CYS A 135 -6.04 -15.01 -10.80
N ALA A 136 -6.76 -14.72 -11.89
CA ALA A 136 -7.87 -15.57 -12.34
C ALA A 136 -7.36 -16.97 -12.74
N LEU A 137 -6.21 -17.03 -13.41
CA LEU A 137 -5.55 -18.28 -13.77
C LEU A 137 -5.15 -19.07 -12.52
N LEU A 138 -4.46 -18.43 -11.56
CA LEU A 138 -4.08 -19.07 -10.31
C LEU A 138 -5.32 -19.53 -9.51
N ALA A 139 -6.38 -18.73 -9.47
CA ALA A 139 -7.62 -19.11 -8.80
C ALA A 139 -8.22 -20.39 -9.42
N ALA A 140 -8.22 -20.49 -10.76
CA ALA A 140 -8.68 -21.68 -11.48
C ALA A 140 -7.80 -22.92 -11.21
N LYS A 141 -6.54 -22.74 -10.79
CA LYS A 141 -5.62 -23.82 -10.40
C LYS A 141 -5.71 -24.17 -8.90
N GLY A 142 -6.63 -23.55 -8.16
CA GLY A 142 -6.90 -23.87 -6.76
C GLY A 142 -6.17 -23.00 -5.74
N TYR A 143 -5.50 -21.93 -6.16
CA TYR A 143 -4.90 -20.97 -5.23
C TYR A 143 -6.02 -20.19 -4.53
N THR A 144 -6.03 -20.21 -3.19
CA THR A 144 -7.10 -19.59 -2.39
C THR A 144 -6.72 -18.22 -1.83
N LYS A 145 -5.41 -17.93 -1.71
CA LYS A 145 -4.87 -16.72 -1.08
C LYS A 145 -4.26 -15.80 -2.13
N LEU A 146 -5.11 -15.21 -2.96
CA LEU A 146 -4.68 -14.35 -4.07
C LEU A 146 -5.08 -12.91 -3.85
N ALA A 147 -4.19 -12.00 -4.21
CA ALA A 147 -4.45 -10.58 -4.28
C ALA A 147 -3.94 -10.00 -5.60
N ASN A 148 -4.73 -9.13 -6.21
CA ASN A 148 -4.33 -8.31 -7.36
C ASN A 148 -4.07 -6.88 -6.88
N MET A 149 -2.90 -6.33 -7.19
CA MET A 149 -2.62 -4.92 -6.92
C MET A 149 -3.23 -4.03 -8.01
N GLN A 150 -4.20 -3.21 -7.62
CA GLN A 150 -4.83 -2.22 -8.48
C GLN A 150 -3.84 -1.12 -8.87
N GLY A 151 -3.87 -0.70 -10.14
CA GLY A 151 -3.00 0.34 -10.67
C GLY A 151 -1.59 -0.12 -11.04
N GLY A 152 -1.18 -1.33 -10.63
CA GLY A 152 0.11 -1.93 -11.00
C GLY A 152 1.33 -1.09 -10.59
N MET A 153 2.48 -1.41 -11.19
CA MET A 153 3.75 -0.72 -10.96
C MET A 153 3.68 0.78 -11.25
N LYS A 154 2.81 1.22 -12.16
CA LYS A 154 2.61 2.65 -12.39
C LYS A 154 2.13 3.36 -11.12
N ALA A 155 1.07 2.84 -10.49
CA ALA A 155 0.57 3.43 -9.26
C ALA A 155 1.56 3.32 -8.09
N TRP A 156 2.37 2.25 -8.06
CA TRP A 156 3.43 2.07 -7.07
C TRP A 156 4.51 3.17 -7.18
N LEU A 157 4.95 3.45 -8.41
CA LEU A 157 5.95 4.48 -8.69
C LEU A 157 5.38 5.89 -8.51
N ASP A 158 4.13 6.12 -8.94
CA ASP A 158 3.45 7.41 -8.76
C ASP A 158 3.24 7.72 -7.26
N ALA A 159 3.08 6.70 -6.41
CA ALA A 159 3.02 6.84 -4.95
C ALA A 159 4.39 7.07 -4.28
N GLY A 160 5.50 6.97 -5.01
CA GLY A 160 6.85 7.19 -4.49
C GLY A 160 7.36 6.06 -3.58
N TYR A 161 6.78 4.87 -3.68
CA TYR A 161 7.23 3.72 -2.88
C TYR A 161 8.56 3.15 -3.38
N ALA A 162 9.28 2.47 -2.48
CA ALA A 162 10.59 1.90 -2.79
C ALA A 162 10.50 0.89 -3.94
N ALA A 163 11.33 1.08 -4.95
CA ALA A 163 11.42 0.19 -6.11
C ALA A 163 12.89 0.09 -6.55
N THR A 164 13.33 -1.13 -6.85
CA THR A 164 14.71 -1.48 -7.22
C THR A 164 14.83 -1.74 -8.72
N ASN A 165 16.06 -1.77 -9.22
CA ASN A 165 16.41 -2.16 -10.58
C ASN A 165 17.23 -3.44 -10.56
#